data_AF-A0AAW5ENJ6-F1
#
_entry.id   AF-A0AAW5ENJ6-F1
#
_cell.length_a   1.000
_cell.length_b   1.000
_cell.length_c   1.000
_cell.angle_alpha   90.00
_cell.angle_beta   90.00
_cell.angle_gamma   90.00
#
_symmetry.space_group_name_H-M   'P 1'
#
loop_
_entity.id
_entity.type
_entity.pdbx_description
1 polymer ?
#
loop_
_entity_poly.entity_id
_entity_poly.type
_entity_poly.pdbx_seq_one_letter_code
_entity_poly.pdbx_strand_id
1 'polypeptide(L)' 'MLAQGGDDIFPVVQAARCIGLTVPPACMNDVTANAALLQGYADLLNGLVLPDTCEPAGEYIP' A
#
# COMPACT_ATOMS: atom_id res chain seq x y z
N MET A 1 -7.74 -6.30 -21.08
CA MET A 1 -8.34 -4.99 -20.77
C MET A 1 -8.46 -4.89 -19.26
N LEU A 2 -7.53 -4.24 -18.59
CA LEU A 2 -7.73 -3.68 -17.24
C LEU A 2 -6.86 -2.42 -17.17
N ALA A 3 -7.46 -1.30 -17.55
CA ALA A 3 -6.99 0.00 -17.10
C ALA A 3 -7.60 0.19 -15.72
N GLN A 4 -6.81 0.03 -14.66
CA GLN A 4 -7.19 0.39 -13.30
C GLN A 4 -6.08 1.31 -12.80
N GLY A 5 -6.18 2.59 -13.16
CA GLY A 5 -5.21 3.62 -12.82
C GLY A 5 -5.89 4.94 -12.48
N GLY A 6 -7.07 4.86 -11.86
CA GLY A 6 -7.91 6.03 -11.58
C GLY A 6 -8.62 6.02 -10.23
N ASP A 7 -8.64 4.90 -9.49
CA ASP A 7 -9.38 4.76 -8.23
C ASP A 7 -8.48 4.66 -6.98
N ASP A 8 -7.15 4.64 -7.12
CA ASP A 8 -6.21 4.18 -6.07
C ASP A 8 -6.13 5.08 -4.83
N ILE A 9 -6.59 6.34 -4.90
CA ILE A 9 -6.67 7.22 -3.71
C ILE A 9 -7.85 6.85 -2.81
N PHE A 10 -8.95 6.40 -3.41
CA PHE A 10 -10.19 6.12 -2.70
C PHE A 10 -10.01 5.02 -1.63
N PRO A 11 -9.30 3.91 -1.90
CA PRO A 11 -8.94 2.92 -0.88
C PRO A 11 -8.17 3.50 0.30
N VAL A 12 -7.19 4.37 0.07
CA VAL A 12 -6.32 4.90 1.14
C VAL A 12 -7.09 5.85 2.04
N VAL A 13 -7.89 6.75 1.46
CA VAL A 13 -8.75 7.66 2.23
C VAL A 13 -9.83 6.90 3.00
N GLN A 14 -10.39 5.85 2.40
CA GLN A 14 -11.36 4.99 3.08
C GLN A 14 -10.72 4.21 4.23
N ALA A 15 -9.54 3.63 4.02
CA ALA A 15 -8.78 2.92 5.05
C ALA A 15 -8.41 3.84 6.22
N ALA A 16 -7.95 5.06 5.93
CA ALA A 16 -7.66 6.07 6.96
C ALA A 16 -8.89 6.35 7.83
N ARG A 17 -10.08 6.53 7.21
CA ARG A 17 -11.33 6.75 7.97
C ARG A 17 -11.70 5.57 8.86
N CYS A 18 -11.50 4.34 8.39
CA CYS A 18 -11.80 3.13 9.18
C CYS A 18 -10.98 3.04 10.48
N ILE A 19 -9.81 3.67 10.54
CA ILE A 19 -8.94 3.74 11.73
C ILE A 19 -9.01 5.10 12.44
N GLY A 20 -10.00 5.93 12.13
CA GLY A 20 -10.20 7.23 12.79
C GLY A 20 -9.25 8.33 12.34
N LEU A 21 -8.56 8.17 11.21
CA LEU A 21 -7.68 9.17 10.61
C LEU A 21 -8.39 9.95 9.50
N THR A 22 -7.93 11.18 9.28
CA THR A 22 -8.38 12.05 8.18
C THR A 22 -7.17 12.45 7.34
N VAL A 23 -7.29 12.34 6.01
CA VAL A 23 -6.28 12.85 5.07
C VAL A 23 -6.64 14.29 4.71
N PRO A 24 -5.81 15.29 5.07
CA PRO A 24 -6.07 16.67 4.68
C PRO A 24 -6.08 16.82 3.15
N PRO A 25 -6.96 17.65 2.57
CA PRO A 25 -7.01 17.85 1.11
C PRO A 25 -5.67 18.25 0.49
N ALA A 26 -4.88 19.05 1.21
CA ALA A 26 -3.55 19.49 0.77
C ALA A 26 -2.55 18.33 0.61
N CYS A 27 -2.75 17.21 1.31
CA CYS A 27 -1.86 16.05 1.27
C CYS A 27 -2.30 15.01 0.23
N MET A 28 -3.47 15.16 -0.39
CA MET A 28 -4.07 14.13 -1.23
C MET A 28 -3.17 13.69 -2.38
N ASN A 29 -2.54 14.64 -3.07
CA ASN A 29 -1.63 14.36 -4.19
C ASN A 29 -0.45 13.49 -3.75
N ASP A 30 0.20 13.87 -2.64
CA ASP A 30 1.36 13.15 -2.10
C ASP A 30 0.96 11.76 -1.58
N VAL A 31 -0.19 11.66 -0.91
CA VAL A 31 -0.74 10.37 -0.46
C VAL A 31 -0.95 9.43 -1.65
N THR A 32 -1.47 9.93 -2.77
CA THR A 32 -1.62 9.10 -3.98
C THR A 32 -0.30 8.75 -4.64
N ALA A 33 0.64 9.68 -4.73
CA ALA A 33 1.96 9.39 -5.27
C ALA A 33 2.66 8.28 -4.45
N ASN A 34 2.58 8.37 -3.12
CA ASN A 34 3.13 7.36 -2.23
C ASN A 34 2.38 6.03 -2.33
N ALA A 35 1.05 6.04 -2.45
CA ALA A 35 0.26 4.82 -2.63
C ALA A 35 0.65 4.08 -3.91
N ALA A 36 0.80 4.80 -5.03
CA ALA A 36 1.24 4.22 -6.30
C ALA A 36 2.66 3.64 -6.20
N LEU A 37 3.58 4.34 -5.52
CA LEU A 37 4.94 3.84 -5.27
C LEU A 37 4.92 2.54 -4.44
N LEU A 38 4.16 2.53 -3.34
CA LEU A 38 4.04 1.36 -2.46
C LEU A 38 3.38 0.18 -3.16
N GLN A 39 2.41 0.42 -4.05
CA GLN A 39 1.81 -0.62 -4.88
C GLN A 39 2.88 -1.27 -5.78
N GLY A 40 3.77 -0.50 -6.38
CA GLY A 40 4.88 -1.05 -7.16
C GLY A 40 5.82 -1.96 -6.35
N TYR A 41 6.09 -1.62 -5.08
CA TYR A 41 6.85 -2.50 -4.19
C TYR A 41 6.06 -3.75 -3.81
N ALA A 42 4.76 -3.64 -3.56
CA ALA A 42 3.91 -4.79 -3.28
C ALA A 42 3.87 -5.75 -4.47
N ASP A 43 3.76 -5.24 -5.70
CA ASP A 43 3.78 -6.04 -6.93
C ASP A 43 5.11 -6.78 -7.10
N LEU A 44 6.24 -6.12 -6.79
CA LEU A 44 7.56 -6.74 -6.79
C LEU A 44 7.61 -7.94 -5.81
N LEU A 45 7.12 -7.73 -4.59
CA LEU A 45 7.12 -8.77 -3.55
C LEU A 45 6.16 -9.93 -3.91
N ASN A 46 4.97 -9.62 -4.43
CA ASN A 46 3.99 -10.63 -4.87
C ASN A 46 4.47 -11.43 -6.08
N GLY A 47 5.45 -10.93 -6.84
CA GLY A 47 6.13 -11.67 -7.89
C GLY A 47 7.10 -12.74 -7.38
N LEU A 48 7.42 -12.76 -6.08
CA LEU A 48 8.28 -13.76 -5.47
C LEU A 48 7.46 -14.99 -5.09
N VAL A 49 7.93 -16.18 -5.49
CA VAL A 49 7.36 -17.44 -5.00
C VAL A 49 7.96 -17.72 -3.64
N LEU A 50 7.23 -17.35 -2.59
CA LEU A 50 7.57 -17.71 -1.22
C LEU A 50 6.94 -19.05 -0.87
N PRO A 51 7.71 -20.06 -0.44
CA PRO A 51 7.14 -21.33 0.01
C PRO A 51 6.36 -21.12 1.32
N ASP A 52 5.36 -21.97 1.59
CA ASP A 52 4.58 -21.92 2.85
C ASP A 52 5.45 -22.13 4.10
N THR A 53 6.66 -22.66 3.93
CA THR A 53 7.67 -22.82 4.99
C THR A 53 8.54 -21.56 5.19
N CYS A 54 8.26 -20.46 4.47
CA CYS A 54 8.98 -19.20 4.64
C CYS A 54 8.51 -18.53 5.93
N GLU A 55 9.29 -18.68 6.99
CA GLU A 55 9.05 -17.99 8.24
C GLU A 55 9.25 -16.47 8.07
N PRO A 56 8.49 -15.63 8.80
CA PRO A 56 8.75 -14.19 8.86
C PRO A 56 10.19 -13.91 9.28
N ALA A 57 10.79 -12.85 8.73
CA ALA A 57 12.03 -12.33 9.28
C ALA A 57 11.82 -12.00 10.76
N GLY A 58 12.70 -12.48 11.62
CA GLY A 58 12.59 -12.26 13.07
C GLY A 58 12.57 -10.77 13.42
N GLU A 59 12.01 -10.45 14.59
CA GLU A 59 11.99 -9.08 15.09
C GLU A 59 13.42 -8.53 15.22
N TYR A 60 13.57 -7.23 14.92
CA TYR A 60 14.80 -6.50 15.21
C TYR A 60 15.09 -6.60 16.70
N ILE A 61 16.23 -7.19 17.05
CA ILE A 61 16.78 -7.16 18.41
C ILE A 61 17.76 -5.98 18.46
N PRO A 62 17.44 -4.91 19.21
CA PRO A 62 18.29 -3.72 19.30
C PRO A 62 19.69 -3.99 19.87
#